data_AF-A0A2D4QZI3-F1
#
_entry.id   AF-A0A2D4QZI3-F1
#
_cell.length_a   1.000
_cell.length_b   1.000
_cell.length_c   1.000
_cell.angle_alpha   90.00
_cell.angle_beta   90.00
_cell.angle_gamma   90.00
#
_symmetry.space_group_name_H-M   'P 1'
#
loop_
_entity.id
_entity.type
_entity.pdbx_description
1 polymer ?
#
loop_
_entity_poly.entity_id
_entity_poly.type
_entity_poly.pdbx_seq_one_letter_code
_entity_poly.pdbx_strand_id
1 'polypeptide(L)'
;MLGYHHTWLNLFDEFQATQDKLEANNLLKLSRVSSPTYYVEAFLDENLEWTEYAYTERELQSLKNDAIDCGFTFTVEEVSND
;
A
#
# COMPACT_ATOMS: atom_id res chain seq x y z
N MET A 1 17.53 43.94 3.11
CA MET A 1 16.88 42.62 3.21
C MET A 1 17.10 41.84 1.90
N LEU A 2 18.30 41.29 1.70
CA LEU A 2 18.65 40.49 0.51
C LEU A 2 19.11 39.06 0.86
N GLY A 3 19.21 38.72 2.15
CA GLY A 3 19.73 37.42 2.60
C GLY A 3 18.74 36.27 2.42
N TYR A 4 17.47 36.48 2.79
CA TYR A 4 16.48 35.40 2.83
C TYR A 4 16.14 34.80 1.45
N HIS A 5 16.12 35.62 0.40
CA HIS A 5 15.81 35.16 -0.95
C HIS A 5 16.92 34.24 -1.51
N HIS A 6 18.19 34.56 -1.26
CA HIS A 6 19.32 33.70 -1.65
C HIS A 6 19.37 32.40 -0.84
N THR A 7 19.04 32.46 0.46
CA THR A 7 18.98 31.24 1.28
C THR A 7 17.88 30.29 0.81
N TRP A 8 16.70 30.81 0.45
CA TRP A 8 15.60 29.98 -0.06
C TRP A 8 15.91 29.35 -1.41
N LEU A 9 16.52 30.10 -2.34
CA LEU A 9 16.91 29.55 -3.64
C LEU A 9 17.91 28.39 -3.50
N ASN A 10 18.92 28.53 -2.65
CA ASN A 10 19.88 27.45 -2.40
C ASN A 10 19.21 26.21 -1.79
N LEU A 11 18.23 26.40 -0.90
CA LEU A 11 17.47 25.29 -0.32
C LEU A 11 16.63 24.55 -1.37
N PHE A 12 16.02 25.28 -2.32
CA PHE A 12 15.28 24.66 -3.41
C PHE A 12 16.18 23.87 -4.36
N ASP A 13 17.34 24.43 -4.71
CA ASP A 13 18.31 23.76 -5.60
C ASP A 13 18.86 22.48 -4.94
N GLU A 14 19.17 22.51 -3.64
CA GLU A 14 19.61 21.33 -2.89
C GLU A 14 18.51 20.26 -2.78
N PHE A 15 17.26 20.67 -2.57
CA PHE A 15 16.13 19.75 -2.52
C PHE A 15 15.90 19.06 -3.87
N GLN A 16 15.91 19.83 -4.96
CA GLN A 16 15.72 19.30 -6.30
C GLN A 16 16.84 18.34 -6.70
N ALA A 17 18.11 18.71 -6.45
CA ALA A 17 19.24 17.82 -6.69
C ALA A 17 19.19 16.53 -5.86
N THR A 18 18.56 16.57 -4.68
CA THR A 18 18.35 15.38 -3.84
C THR A 18 17.24 14.49 -4.39
N GLN A 19 16.14 15.08 -4.87
CA GLN A 19 15.08 14.33 -5.55
C GLN A 19 15.57 13.64 -6.81
N ASP A 20 16.32 14.34 -7.67
CA ASP A 20 16.90 13.78 -8.89
C ASP A 20 17.85 12.60 -8.58
N LYS A 21 18.63 12.71 -7.50
CA LYS A 21 19.48 11.60 -7.03
C LYS A 21 18.67 10.42 -6.51
N LEU A 22 17.57 10.65 -5.79
CA LEU A 22 16.70 9.59 -5.30
C LEU A 22 15.98 8.86 -6.45
N GLU A 23 15.57 9.60 -7.47
CA GLU A 23 14.96 9.05 -8.69
C GLU A 23 15.99 8.27 -9.53
N ALA A 24 17.19 8.83 -9.73
CA ALA A 24 18.29 8.17 -10.45
C ALA A 24 18.74 6.86 -9.78
N ASN A 25 18.66 6.78 -8.45
CA ASN A 25 18.97 5.56 -7.70
C ASN A 25 17.81 4.55 -7.66
N ASN A 26 16.70 4.79 -8.39
CA ASN A 26 15.48 3.97 -8.36
C ASN A 26 14.90 3.76 -6.95
N LEU A 27 15.28 4.56 -5.95
CA LEU A 27 14.75 4.46 -4.58
C LEU A 27 13.29 4.95 -4.53
N LEU A 28 12.91 5.83 -5.46
CA LEU A 28 11.53 6.31 -5.66
C LEU A 28 10.73 5.45 -6.64
N LYS A 29 11.31 4.42 -7.26
CA LYS A 29 10.49 3.37 -7.85
C LYS A 29 9.82 2.69 -6.67
N LEU A 30 8.58 3.12 -6.38
CA LEU A 30 7.57 2.32 -5.69
C LEU A 30 7.82 0.89 -6.11
N SER A 31 8.46 0.14 -5.21
CA SER A 31 8.76 -1.26 -5.43
C SER A 31 7.41 -1.85 -5.76
N ARG A 32 7.26 -2.31 -7.01
CA ARG A 32 5.99 -2.77 -7.60
C ARG A 32 5.17 -3.37 -6.47
N VAL A 33 4.15 -2.63 -6.02
CA VAL A 33 3.23 -3.11 -4.99
C VAL A 33 2.81 -4.47 -5.54
N SER A 34 3.16 -5.55 -4.84
CA SER A 34 2.92 -6.88 -5.36
C SER A 34 1.46 -6.95 -5.76
N SER A 35 1.16 -7.48 -6.94
CA SER A 35 -0.23 -7.64 -7.33
C SER A 35 -0.95 -8.39 -6.21
N PRO A 36 -2.11 -7.91 -5.73
CA PRO A 36 -2.88 -8.63 -4.73
C PRO A 36 -3.15 -10.04 -5.25
N THR A 37 -2.87 -11.05 -4.42
CA THR A 37 -3.03 -12.45 -4.82
C THR A 37 -4.40 -12.96 -4.44
N TYR A 38 -4.99 -12.42 -3.36
CA TYR A 38 -6.29 -12.83 -2.87
C TYR A 38 -7.17 -11.63 -2.57
N TYR A 39 -8.45 -11.76 -2.86
CA TYR A 39 -9.51 -10.86 -2.47
C TYR A 39 -10.43 -11.59 -1.50
N VAL A 40 -10.69 -10.98 -0.36
CA VAL A 40 -11.46 -11.58 0.75
C VAL A 40 -12.69 -10.72 0.97
N GLU A 41 -13.84 -11.37 1.08
CA GLU A 41 -15.09 -10.73 1.46
C GLU A 41 -15.61 -11.41 2.73
N ALA A 42 -15.99 -10.63 3.73
CA ALA A 42 -16.56 -11.14 4.96
C ALA A 42 -18.00 -10.71 5.13
N PHE A 43 -18.80 -11.63 5.65
CA PHE A 43 -20.24 -11.50 5.76
C PHE A 43 -20.71 -11.80 7.19
N LEU A 44 -21.71 -11.05 7.63
CA LEU A 44 -22.48 -11.32 8.85
C LEU A 44 -23.97 -11.37 8.49
N ASP A 45 -24.66 -12.45 8.87
CA ASP A 45 -26.10 -12.60 8.62
C ASP A 45 -26.49 -12.29 7.17
N GLU A 46 -25.72 -12.82 6.22
CA GLU A 46 -25.87 -12.64 4.76
C GLU A 46 -25.57 -11.22 4.23
N ASN A 47 -25.15 -10.29 5.09
CA ASN A 47 -24.74 -8.95 4.71
C ASN A 47 -23.21 -8.86 4.57
N LEU A 48 -22.74 -8.19 3.51
CA LEU A 48 -21.32 -7.90 3.32
C LEU A 48 -20.86 -6.83 4.32
N GLU A 49 -19.94 -7.19 5.21
CA GLU A 49 -19.43 -6.30 6.26
C GLU A 49 -18.14 -5.60 5.82
N TRP A 50 -17.20 -6.35 5.23
CA TRP A 50 -15.93 -5.79 4.78
C TRP A 50 -15.31 -6.60 3.64
N THR A 51 -14.46 -5.93 2.86
CA THR A 51 -13.68 -6.53 1.77
C THR A 51 -12.23 -6.09 1.86
N GLU A 52 -11.30 -7.02 1.67
CA GLU A 52 -9.88 -6.75 1.83
C GLU A 52 -9.03 -7.57 0.85
N TYR A 53 -7.90 -7.00 0.41
CA TYR A 53 -6.94 -7.68 -0.45
C TYR A 53 -5.77 -8.21 0.38
N ALA A 54 -5.41 -9.48 0.17
CA ALA A 54 -4.19 -10.06 0.71
C ALA A 54 -3.14 -10.26 -0.39
N TYR A 55 -1.92 -9.86 -0.07
CA TYR A 55 -0.77 -9.94 -0.96
C TYR A 55 0.09 -11.18 -0.68
N THR A 56 -0.12 -11.79 0.49
CA THR A 56 0.57 -13.01 0.90
C THR A 56 -0.40 -13.99 1.55
N GLU A 57 -0.05 -15.28 1.53
CA GLU A 57 -0.81 -16.32 2.22
C GLU A 57 -0.87 -16.07 3.74
N ARG A 58 0.16 -15.46 4.32
CA ARG A 58 0.18 -15.09 5.74
C ARG A 58 -0.87 -14.04 6.08
N GLU A 59 -0.99 -12.99 5.27
CA GLU A 59 -2.03 -11.95 5.44
C GLU A 59 -3.41 -12.55 5.27
N LEU A 60 -3.59 -13.41 4.26
CA LEU A 60 -4.84 -14.13 4.04
C LEU A 60 -5.24 -14.94 5.30
N GLN A 61 -4.30 -15.66 5.91
CA GLN A 61 -4.59 -16.41 7.13
C GLN A 61 -4.93 -15.50 8.32
N SER A 62 -4.33 -14.31 8.41
CA SER A 62 -4.70 -13.33 9.43
C SER A 62 -6.15 -12.88 9.25
N LEU A 63 -6.54 -12.51 8.02
CA LEU A 63 -7.90 -12.08 7.71
C LEU A 63 -8.94 -13.17 7.95
N LYS A 64 -8.60 -14.42 7.66
CA LYS A 64 -9.46 -15.58 7.99
C LYS A 64 -9.65 -15.74 9.49
N ASN A 65 -8.58 -15.61 10.28
CA ASN A 65 -8.66 -15.72 11.73
C ASN A 65 -9.51 -14.58 12.32
N ASP A 66 -9.32 -13.34 11.84
CA ASP A 66 -10.09 -12.19 12.30
C ASP A 66 -11.59 -12.34 11.97
N ALA A 67 -11.91 -12.86 10.79
CA ALA A 67 -13.28 -13.21 10.41
C ALA A 67 -13.88 -14.26 11.35
N ILE A 68 -13.13 -15.34 11.64
CA ILE A 68 -13.58 -16.43 12.53
C ILE A 68 -13.78 -15.90 13.96
N ASP A 69 -12.85 -15.11 14.48
CA ASP A 69 -12.89 -14.55 15.83
C ASP A 69 -14.09 -13.61 16.02
N CYS A 70 -14.50 -12.91 14.96
CA CYS A 70 -15.67 -12.05 14.95
C CYS A 70 -16.99 -12.78 14.63
N GLY A 71 -16.93 -14.07 14.28
CA GLY A 71 -18.11 -14.87 13.91
C GLY A 71 -18.64 -14.60 12.50
N PHE A 72 -17.81 -14.03 11.62
CA PHE A 72 -18.14 -13.79 10.22
C PHE A 72 -17.94 -15.05 9.37
N THR A 73 -18.74 -15.18 8.32
CA THR A 73 -18.42 -16.06 7.20
C THR A 73 -17.58 -15.29 6.19
N PHE A 74 -16.74 -15.97 5.40
CA PHE A 74 -15.90 -15.29 4.42
C PHE A 74 -15.77 -16.08 3.12
N THR A 75 -15.57 -15.37 2.02
CA THR A 75 -15.20 -15.91 0.70
C THR A 75 -13.82 -15.41 0.33
N VAL A 76 -13.08 -16.20 -0.45
CA VAL A 76 -11.74 -15.83 -0.93
C VAL A 76 -11.68 -16.12 -2.42
N GLU A 77 -11.34 -15.10 -3.20
CA GLU A 77 -11.09 -15.20 -4.63
C GLU A 77 -9.61 -14.97 -4.91
N GLU A 78 -9.00 -15.82 -5.73
CA GLU A 78 -7.62 -15.63 -6.17
C GLU A 78 -7.60 -14.67 -7.36
N VAL A 79 -6.95 -13.53 -7.19
CA VAL A 79 -6.83 -12.51 -8.22
C VAL A 79 -5.65 -12.89 -9.13
N SER A 80 -5.89 -13.82 -10.05
CA SER A 80 -4.96 -14.06 -11.16
C SER A 80 -4.94 -12.84 -12.06
N ASN A 81 -3.84 -12.08 -12.02
CA ASN A 81 -3.52 -11.11 -13.06
C ASN A 81 -3.00 -11.89 -14.29
N ASP A 82 -3.91 -12.22 -15.22
CA ASP A 82 -3.57 -12.67 -16.58
C ASP A 82 -2.97 -11.53 -17.41
#